data_AF-A0A8T1TJT9-F1
#
_entry.id   AF-A0A8T1TJT9-F1
#
_cell.length_a   1.000
_cell.length_b   1.000
_cell.length_c   1.000
_cell.angle_alpha   90.00
_cell.angle_beta   90.00
_cell.angle_gamma   90.00
#
_symmetry.space_group_name_H-M   'P 1'
#
loop_
_entity.id
_entity.type
_entity.pdbx_description
1 polymer ?
#
loop_
_entity_poly.entity_id
_entity_poly.type
_entity_poly.pdbx_seq_one_letter_code
_entity_poly.pdbx_strand_id
1 'polypeptide(L)'
;MDGASYHKRQEDPAPTRRTLKADIQMWLFRNRKLMHLFFVSEINATCVKAHKSKPNYVANRIANEHGHYLLYTPLYHPELQPIEMVWGRVKHRTARHLLITWRIFLQN
;
A
#
# COMPACT_ATOMS: atom_id res chain seq x y z
N MET A 1 4.62 -8.04 2.56
CA MET A 1 3.63 -7.17 3.23
C MET A 1 2.26 -7.45 2.63
N ASP A 2 1.17 -7.38 3.39
CA ASP A 2 -0.15 -7.50 2.75
C ASP A 2 -0.37 -6.33 1.78
N GLY A 3 -1.18 -6.58 0.76
CA GLY A 3 -1.46 -5.63 -0.30
C GLY A 3 -2.48 -4.55 0.06
N ALA A 4 -2.86 -4.37 1.32
CA ALA A 4 -3.89 -3.40 1.69
C ALA A 4 -3.50 -1.96 1.38
N SER A 5 -4.51 -1.15 1.06
CA SER A 5 -4.32 0.22 0.59
C SER A 5 -3.63 1.11 1.62
N TYR A 6 -3.87 0.89 2.92
CA TYR A 6 -3.27 1.68 4.00
C TYR A 6 -1.76 1.45 4.14
N HIS A 7 -1.22 0.35 3.61
CA HIS A 7 0.23 0.09 3.53
C HIS A 7 0.89 0.66 2.27
N LYS A 8 0.11 1.25 1.36
CA LYS A 8 0.54 1.74 0.05
C LYS A 8 0.54 3.28 -0.01
N ARG A 9 1.10 3.93 1.02
CA ARG A 9 1.30 5.38 1.03
C ARG A 9 2.29 5.78 -0.06
N GLN A 10 1.82 6.55 -1.04
CA GLN A 10 2.66 7.07 -2.12
C GLN A 10 3.55 8.22 -1.63
N GLU A 11 4.77 8.28 -2.15
CA GLU A 11 5.74 9.32 -1.83
C GLU A 11 5.42 10.65 -2.54
N ASP A 12 5.20 10.61 -3.85
CA ASP A 12 4.71 11.74 -4.66
C ASP A 12 3.41 11.34 -5.36
N PRO A 13 2.25 11.49 -4.69
CA PRO A 13 0.98 11.08 -5.27
C PRO A 13 0.61 11.96 -6.46
N ALA A 14 0.11 11.33 -7.52
CA ALA A 14 -0.40 12.06 -8.68
C ALA A 14 -1.60 12.95 -8.27
N PRO A 15 -1.73 14.15 -8.85
CA PRO A 15 -2.86 15.04 -8.62
C PRO A 15 -4.21 14.37 -8.87
N THR A 16 -5.23 14.83 -8.17
CA THR A 16 -6.61 14.33 -8.30
C THR A 16 -7.52 15.39 -8.91
N ARG A 17 -8.79 15.06 -9.18
CA ARG A 17 -9.80 16.01 -9.65
C ARG A 17 -10.02 17.20 -8.69
N ARG A 18 -9.62 17.07 -7.42
CA ARG A 18 -9.72 18.13 -6.41
C ARG A 18 -8.48 19.03 -6.37
N THR A 19 -7.39 18.64 -7.03
CA THR A 19 -6.16 19.43 -7.06
C THR A 19 -6.35 20.64 -7.98
N LEU A 20 -5.88 21.81 -7.54
CA LEU A 20 -6.00 23.04 -8.32
C LEU A 20 -5.21 22.90 -9.63
N LYS A 21 -5.71 23.51 -10.71
CA LYS A 21 -5.07 23.46 -12.04
C LYS A 21 -3.59 23.90 -11.99
N ALA A 22 -3.29 24.95 -11.24
CA ALA A 22 -1.92 25.46 -11.06
C ALA A 22 -1.01 24.41 -10.39
N ASP A 23 -1.51 23.68 -9.40
CA ASP A 23 -0.75 22.62 -8.73
C ASP A 23 -0.55 21.41 -9.65
N ILE A 24 -1.53 21.09 -10.50
CA ILE A 24 -1.39 20.05 -11.53
C ILE A 24 -0.30 20.45 -12.54
N GLN A 25 -0.28 21.70 -12.99
CA GLN A 25 0.77 22.26 -13.86
C GLN A 25 2.15 22.14 -13.22
N MET A 26 2.27 22.59 -11.98
CA MET A 26 3.52 22.53 -11.23
C MET A 26 4.00 21.09 -11.03
N TRP A 27 3.08 20.16 -10.75
CA TRP A 27 3.39 18.74 -10.61
C TRP A 27 3.88 18.13 -11.94
N LEU A 28 3.20 18.41 -13.05
CA LEU A 28 3.60 17.94 -14.39
C LEU A 28 4.96 18.49 -14.81
N PHE A 29 5.22 19.76 -14.51
CA PHE A 29 6.50 20.40 -14.74
C PHE A 29 7.64 19.71 -13.96
N ARG A 30 7.46 19.51 -12.64
CA ARG A 30 8.47 18.88 -11.79
C ARG A 30 8.75 17.43 -12.17
N ASN A 31 7.71 16.65 -12.46
CA ASN A 31 7.84 15.20 -12.68
C ASN A 31 8.28 14.80 -14.09
N ARG A 32 8.04 15.64 -15.10
CA ARG A 32 8.30 15.28 -16.51
C ARG A 32 8.93 16.39 -17.35
N LYS A 33 9.28 17.55 -16.75
CA LYS A 33 9.90 18.70 -17.44
C LYS A 33 9.09 19.20 -18.65
N LEU A 34 7.77 19.03 -18.63
CA LEU A 34 6.89 19.42 -19.73
C LEU A 34 6.52 20.90 -19.65
N MET A 35 7.46 21.78 -19.99
CA MET A 35 7.26 23.23 -19.98
C MET A 35 6.11 23.70 -20.89
N HIS A 36 5.83 22.98 -21.98
CA HIS A 36 4.75 23.30 -22.90
C HIS A 36 3.35 23.27 -22.24
N LEU A 37 3.15 22.48 -21.19
CA LEU A 37 1.82 22.31 -20.58
C LEU A 37 1.34 23.55 -19.84
N PHE A 38 2.22 24.48 -19.43
CA PHE A 38 1.78 25.73 -18.79
C PHE A 38 0.82 26.55 -19.67
N PHE A 39 0.95 26.43 -20.99
CA PHE A 39 0.16 27.18 -21.96
C PHE A 39 -1.10 26.44 -22.42
N VAL A 40 -1.29 25.19 -21.99
CA VAL A 40 -2.48 24.40 -22.34
C VAL A 40 -3.61 24.75 -21.38
N SER A 41 -4.68 25.35 -21.92
CA SER A 41 -5.89 25.68 -21.16
C SER A 41 -6.59 24.44 -20.61
N GLU A 42 -6.38 23.28 -21.23
CA GLU A 42 -7.11 22.04 -21.02
C GLU A 42 -6.27 20.94 -20.33
N ILE A 43 -5.59 21.28 -19.23
CA ILE A 43 -4.98 20.25 -18.39
C ILE A 43 -6.08 19.53 -17.61
N ASN A 44 -6.28 18.27 -17.94
CA ASN A 44 -7.32 17.43 -17.35
C ASN A 44 -6.75 16.10 -16.81
N ALA A 45 -7.63 15.25 -16.30
CA ALA A 45 -7.28 13.96 -15.71
C ALA A 45 -6.57 13.01 -16.71
N THR A 46 -6.80 13.15 -18.01
CA THR A 46 -6.17 12.35 -19.05
C THR A 46 -4.68 12.68 -19.17
N CYS A 47 -4.31 13.96 -19.11
CA CYS A 47 -2.91 14.40 -19.08
C CYS A 47 -2.17 13.83 -17.86
N VAL A 48 -2.79 13.87 -16.67
CA VAL A 48 -2.21 13.29 -15.45
C VAL A 48 -2.04 11.77 -15.59
N LYS A 49 -3.04 11.07 -16.15
CA LYS A 49 -2.98 9.61 -16.34
C LYS A 49 -1.89 9.19 -17.35
N ALA A 50 -1.68 9.95 -18.42
CA ALA A 50 -0.64 9.67 -19.41
C ALA A 50 0.78 9.87 -18.84
N HIS A 51 0.94 10.78 -17.88
CA HIS A 51 2.26 11.17 -17.37
C HIS A 51 2.60 10.64 -15.99
N LYS A 52 1.66 10.02 -15.25
CA LYS A 52 1.99 9.39 -13.96
C LYS A 52 2.89 8.17 -14.14
N SER A 53 3.95 8.08 -13.34
CA SER A 53 4.78 6.88 -13.22
C SER A 53 4.08 5.80 -12.39
N LYS A 54 4.67 4.60 -12.38
CA LYS A 54 4.31 3.59 -11.39
C LYS A 54 4.52 4.19 -9.99
N PRO A 55 3.58 3.96 -9.06
CA PRO A 55 3.68 4.53 -7.72
C PRO A 55 4.91 3.96 -7.00
N ASN A 56 5.69 4.87 -6.40
CA ASN A 56 6.67 4.49 -5.39
C ASN A 56 6.04 4.66 -4.01
N TYR A 57 6.15 3.63 -3.18
CA TYR A 57 5.58 3.64 -1.83
C TYR A 57 6.66 3.97 -0.82
N VAL A 58 6.31 4.76 0.20
CA VAL A 58 7.24 5.17 1.27
C VAL A 58 7.88 3.96 1.95
N ALA A 59 7.10 2.89 2.16
CA ALA A 59 7.61 1.64 2.74
C ALA A 59 8.68 0.97 1.86
N ASN A 60 8.57 1.04 0.53
CA ASN A 60 9.59 0.52 -0.39
C ASN A 60 10.88 1.34 -0.29
N ARG A 61 10.77 2.68 -0.25
CA ARG A 61 11.96 3.52 -0.08
C ARG A 61 12.71 3.18 1.21
N ILE A 62 12.00 3.14 2.33
CA ILE A 62 12.60 2.82 3.64
C ILE A 62 13.22 1.42 3.62
N ALA A 63 12.51 0.42 3.10
CA ALA A 63 13.06 -0.94 3.00
C ALA A 63 14.35 -0.96 2.15
N ASN A 64 14.35 -0.30 0.99
CA ASN A 64 15.50 -0.23 0.11
C ASN A 64 16.69 0.51 0.76
N GLU A 65 16.44 1.58 1.52
CA GLU A 65 17.48 2.30 2.28
C GLU A 65 18.19 1.40 3.29
N HIS A 66 17.51 0.37 3.79
CA HIS A 66 18.06 -0.65 4.68
C HIS A 66 18.50 -1.94 3.93
N GLY A 67 18.60 -1.92 2.59
CA GLY A 67 19.07 -3.06 1.81
C GLY A 67 18.03 -4.19 1.65
N HIS A 68 16.74 -3.89 1.83
CA HIS A 68 15.66 -4.86 1.72
C HIS A 68 14.72 -4.56 0.55
N TYR A 69 14.29 -5.61 -0.16
CA TYR A 69 13.27 -5.51 -1.19
C TYR A 69 11.88 -5.85 -0.61
N LEU A 70 10.95 -4.91 -0.72
CA LEU A 70 9.58 -5.09 -0.23
C LEU A 70 8.66 -5.68 -1.30
N LEU A 71 8.07 -6.84 -1.00
CA LEU A 71 7.06 -7.50 -1.84
C LEU A 71 5.67 -7.39 -1.21
N TYR A 72 4.66 -7.14 -2.06
CA TYR A 72 3.25 -7.09 -1.65
C TYR A 72 2.52 -8.34 -2.11
N THR A 73 1.77 -8.97 -1.22
CA THR A 73 0.84 -10.03 -1.60
C THR A 73 -0.46 -9.43 -2.19
N PRO A 74 -1.18 -10.18 -3.03
CA PRO A 74 -2.53 -9.82 -3.44
C PRO A 74 -3.47 -9.60 -2.23
N LEU A 75 -4.44 -8.70 -2.40
CA LEU A 75 -5.43 -8.40 -1.36
C LEU A 75 -6.33 -9.63 -1.13
N TYR A 76 -6.71 -9.91 0.12
CA TYR A 76 -7.55 -11.05 0.50
C TYR A 76 -6.95 -12.44 0.26
N HIS A 77 -5.62 -12.54 0.17
CA HIS A 77 -4.91 -13.81 0.06
C HIS A 77 -3.97 -14.03 1.28
N PRO A 78 -4.51 -14.19 2.49
CA PRO A 78 -3.71 -14.38 3.71
C PRO A 78 -2.88 -15.68 3.69
N GLU A 79 -3.28 -16.69 2.91
CA GLU A 79 -2.52 -17.92 2.68
C GLU A 79 -1.15 -17.66 2.03
N LEU A 80 -0.99 -16.54 1.33
CA LEU A 80 0.29 -16.11 0.74
C LEU A 80 1.16 -15.34 1.73
N GLN A 81 0.71 -15.16 2.98
CA GLN A 81 1.44 -14.46 4.02
C GLN A 81 1.93 -15.44 5.09
N PRO A 82 3.23 -15.79 5.11
CA PRO A 82 3.77 -16.77 6.05
C PRO A 82 3.48 -16.47 7.53
N ILE A 83 3.41 -15.18 7.88
CA ILE A 83 3.09 -14.75 9.25
C ILE A 83 1.69 -15.18 9.70
N GLU A 84 0.70 -15.19 8.79
CA GLU A 84 -0.66 -15.64 9.09
C GLU A 84 -0.71 -17.15 9.34
N MET A 85 0.11 -17.92 8.61
CA MET A 85 0.24 -19.37 8.86
C MET A 85 0.80 -19.66 10.24
N VAL A 86 1.83 -18.90 10.65
CA VAL A 86 2.44 -19.02 11.99
C VAL A 86 1.41 -18.65 13.06
N TRP A 87 0.71 -17.53 12.92
CA TRP A 87 -0.34 -17.12 13.85
C TRP A 87 -1.49 -18.12 13.93
N GLY A 88 -1.89 -18.73 12.81
CA GLY A 88 -2.90 -19.78 12.79
C GLY A 88 -2.50 -20.97 13.68
N ARG A 89 -1.25 -21.41 13.61
CA ARG A 89 -0.73 -22.49 14.47
C ARG A 89 -0.71 -22.10 15.95
N VAL A 90 -0.26 -20.87 16.26
CA VAL A 90 -0.21 -20.35 17.64
C VAL A 90 -1.62 -20.29 18.23
N LYS A 91 -2.56 -19.64 17.53
CA LYS A 91 -3.97 -19.52 17.97
C LYS A 91 -4.61 -20.89 18.17
N HIS A 92 -4.39 -21.83 17.27
CA HIS A 92 -4.92 -23.19 17.39
C HIS A 92 -4.37 -23.93 18.62
N ARG A 93 -3.06 -23.81 18.90
CA ARG A 93 -2.45 -24.40 20.10
C ARG A 93 -3.04 -23.81 21.38
N THR A 94 -3.19 -22.49 21.44
CA THR A 94 -3.79 -21.80 22.59
C THR A 94 -5.25 -22.21 22.80
N ALA A 95 -6.04 -22.28 21.73
CA ALA A 95 -7.43 -22.70 21.80
C ALA A 95 -7.57 -24.13 22.35
N ARG A 96 -6.72 -25.08 21.91
CA ARG A 96 -6.71 -26.45 22.47
C ARG A 96 -6.38 -26.48 23.95
N HIS A 97 -5.41 -25.69 24.38
CA HIS A 97 -5.06 -25.61 25.80
C HIS A 97 -6.24 -25.07 26.62
N LEU A 98 -6.86 -23.97 26.19
CA LEU A 98 -8.03 -23.39 26.85
C LEU A 98 -9.22 -24.36 26.88
N LEU A 99 -9.52 -25.05 25.78
CA LEU A 99 -10.62 -26.02 25.72
C LEU A 99 -10.42 -27.21 26.67
N ILE A 100 -9.18 -27.66 26.84
CA ILE A 100 -8.84 -28.69 27.84
C ILE A 100 -9.10 -28.16 29.25
N THR A 101 -8.67 -26.93 29.56
CA THR A 101 -8.91 -26.29 30.86
C THR A 101 -10.40 -26.17 31.16
N TRP A 102 -11.22 -25.71 30.21
CA TRP A 102 -12.67 -25.58 30.39
C TRP A 102 -13.38 -26.93 30.56
N ARG A 103 -12.94 -28.00 29.87
CA ARG A 103 -13.50 -29.35 30.08
C ARG A 103 -13.21 -29.90 31.47
N ILE A 104 -12.04 -29.63 32.04
CA ILE A 104 -11.69 -30.05 33.40
C ILE A 104 -12.54 -29.29 34.44
N PHE A 105 -12.83 -28.01 34.21
CA PHE A 105 -13.68 -27.22 35.10
C PHE A 105 -15.17 -27.59 35.05
N LEU A 106 -15.68 -28.10 33.92
CA LEU A 106 -17.09 -28.51 33.78
C LEU A 106 -17.37 -29.96 34.23
N GLN A 107 -16.34 -30.73 34.58
CA GLN A 107 -16.44 -32.11 35.05
C GLN A 107 -16.24 -32.25 36.57
N ASN A 108 -16.03 -31.13 37.28
CA ASN A 108 -16.07 -31.02 38.74
C ASN A 108 -17.26 -30.16 39.16
#